data_AF-A0AAW9RXB7-F1
#
_entry.id   AF-A0AAW9RXB7-F1
#
_cell.length_a   1.000
_cell.length_b   1.000
_cell.length_c   1.000
_cell.angle_alpha   90.00
_cell.angle_beta   90.00
_cell.angle_gamma   90.00
#
_symmetry.space_group_name_H-M   'P 1'
#
loop_
_entity.id
_entity.type
_entity.pdbx_description
1 polymer ?
#
loop_
_entity_poly.entity_id
_entity_poly.type
_entity_poly.pdbx_seq_one_letter_code
_entity_poly.pdbx_strand_id
1 'polypeptide(L)'
;MSLKWLEVAKRLQAIAQNGLTFTEGEYDRERYEELRDISVKMMSHYSGEEMQKVGELFAFEKGYQTPKTDVRGVVFKERKILMVKEAADGKWSLPGGWADINYSPREVAEKEVWEEAGLEVKSGRLLAVFDKHKHPHPPDPYHAYKLFIRCEIIGGELKTSIETLDVGFFGKEDLPPLSEERNTHSQILTMFDYLENPEKEVLLD
;
A
#
# COMPACT_ATOMS: atom_id res chain seq x y z
N MET A 1 16.34 17.26 4.55
CA MET A 1 15.37 18.03 5.36
C MET A 1 14.51 17.05 6.14
N SER A 2 14.11 17.39 7.37
CA SER A 2 13.20 16.55 8.15
C SER A 2 11.82 16.54 7.51
N LEU A 3 11.21 15.36 7.31
CA LEU A 3 9.87 15.20 6.76
C LEU A 3 8.76 15.40 7.80
N LYS A 4 9.08 15.96 8.98
CA LYS A 4 8.10 16.29 10.02
C LYS A 4 6.93 17.14 9.52
N TRP A 5 7.19 18.02 8.55
CA TRP A 5 6.15 18.85 7.94
C TRP A 5 5.06 17.99 7.25
N LEU A 6 5.44 16.85 6.65
CA LEU A 6 4.53 15.95 5.95
C LEU A 6 3.62 15.22 6.96
N GLU A 7 4.19 14.75 8.07
CA GLU A 7 3.43 14.14 9.17
C GLU A 7 2.41 15.12 9.76
N VAL A 8 2.83 16.37 9.99
CA VAL A 8 1.94 17.44 10.49
C VAL A 8 0.84 17.76 9.48
N ALA A 9 1.17 17.88 8.19
CA ALA A 9 0.19 18.15 7.14
C ALA A 9 -0.87 17.03 7.06
N LYS A 10 -0.45 15.76 7.05
CA LYS A 10 -1.36 14.60 7.10
C LYS A 10 -2.26 14.62 8.33
N ARG A 11 -1.69 14.88 9.52
CA ARG A 11 -2.47 14.89 10.77
C ARG A 11 -3.47 16.04 10.80
N LEU A 12 -3.07 17.23 10.35
CA LEU A 12 -3.94 18.40 10.28
C LEU A 12 -5.11 18.16 9.33
N GLN A 13 -4.83 17.62 8.14
CA GLN A 13 -5.85 17.26 7.18
C GLN A 13 -6.85 16.28 7.81
N ALA A 14 -6.36 15.19 8.43
CA ALA A 14 -7.23 14.16 8.98
C ALA A 14 -8.16 14.71 10.06
N ILE A 15 -7.63 15.59 10.94
CA ILE A 15 -8.43 16.28 11.96
C ILE A 15 -9.51 17.15 11.31
N ALA A 16 -9.13 17.95 10.30
CA ALA A 16 -10.05 18.83 9.58
C ALA A 16 -11.18 18.02 8.90
N GLN A 17 -10.83 16.96 8.19
CA GLN A 17 -11.78 16.14 7.44
C GLN A 17 -12.74 15.37 8.38
N ASN A 18 -12.24 14.88 9.52
CA ASN A 18 -13.08 14.27 10.55
C ASN A 18 -14.04 15.28 11.18
N GLY A 19 -13.56 16.51 11.45
CA GLY A 19 -14.39 17.61 11.92
C GLY A 19 -15.52 17.96 10.95
N LEU A 20 -15.21 18.10 9.65
CA LEU A 20 -16.21 18.36 8.60
C LEU A 20 -17.28 17.28 8.48
N THR A 21 -16.91 16.04 8.81
CA THR A 21 -17.80 14.87 8.72
C THR A 21 -18.82 14.84 9.84
N PHE A 22 -18.41 15.16 11.07
CA PHE A 22 -19.27 15.00 12.25
C PHE A 22 -19.84 16.31 12.81
N THR A 23 -19.33 17.46 12.39
CA THR A 23 -19.83 18.75 12.90
C THR A 23 -21.26 19.02 12.44
N GLU A 24 -22.10 19.44 13.38
CA GLU A 24 -23.46 19.92 13.13
C GLU A 24 -23.54 21.46 13.08
N GLY A 25 -22.50 22.16 13.56
CA GLY A 25 -22.47 23.63 13.65
C GLY A 25 -21.77 24.30 12.47
N GLU A 26 -22.38 25.38 11.94
CA GLU A 26 -21.86 26.15 10.78
C GLU A 26 -20.52 26.82 11.08
N TYR A 27 -20.34 27.40 12.28
CA TYR A 27 -19.07 28.04 12.67
C TYR A 27 -17.91 27.05 12.77
N ASP A 28 -18.17 25.84 13.27
CA ASP A 28 -17.13 24.81 13.33
C ASP A 28 -16.82 24.25 11.94
N ARG A 29 -17.83 24.17 11.05
CA ARG A 29 -17.60 23.82 9.65
C ARG A 29 -16.63 24.78 8.98
N GLU A 30 -16.83 26.09 9.10
CA GLU A 30 -15.90 27.09 8.54
C GLU A 30 -14.47 26.91 9.07
N ARG A 31 -14.31 26.67 10.39
CA ARG A 31 -13.00 26.41 10.99
C ARG A 31 -12.34 25.16 10.43
N TYR A 32 -13.08 24.08 10.25
CA TYR A 32 -12.53 22.85 9.68
C TYR A 32 -12.19 23.00 8.20
N GLU A 33 -12.95 23.80 7.43
CA GLU A 33 -12.59 24.14 6.05
C GLU A 33 -11.27 24.93 6.01
N GLU A 34 -11.09 25.90 6.91
CA GLU A 34 -9.83 26.65 7.03
C GLU A 34 -8.64 25.74 7.39
N LEU A 35 -8.81 24.82 8.36
CA LEU A 35 -7.76 23.85 8.71
C LEU A 35 -7.41 22.93 7.53
N ARG A 36 -8.41 22.50 6.75
CA ARG A 36 -8.20 21.70 5.55
C ARG A 36 -7.40 22.50 4.52
N ASP A 37 -7.73 23.76 4.28
CA ASP A 37 -7.03 24.63 3.34
C ASP A 37 -5.58 24.90 3.78
N ILE A 38 -5.33 25.08 5.08
CA ILE A 38 -3.98 25.21 5.63
C ILE A 38 -3.17 23.95 5.33
N SER A 39 -3.74 22.76 5.53
CA SER A 39 -3.04 21.50 5.26
C SER A 39 -2.66 21.34 3.77
N VAL A 40 -3.55 21.75 2.85
CA VAL A 40 -3.29 21.76 1.39
C VAL A 40 -2.20 22.77 1.03
N LYS A 41 -2.24 23.98 1.61
CA LYS A 41 -1.19 25.00 1.40
C LYS A 41 0.18 24.52 1.87
N MET A 42 0.23 23.87 3.03
CA MET A 42 1.47 23.27 3.54
C MET A 42 2.02 22.24 2.55
N MET A 43 1.17 21.30 2.13
CA MET A 43 1.57 20.25 1.20
C MET A 43 2.07 20.83 -0.13
N SER A 44 1.32 21.75 -0.75
CA SER A 44 1.71 22.43 -2.01
C SER A 44 3.05 23.18 -1.88
N HIS A 45 3.24 23.93 -0.80
CA HIS A 45 4.47 24.70 -0.60
C HIS A 45 5.72 23.82 -0.47
N TYR A 46 5.64 22.73 0.32
CA TYR A 46 6.79 21.89 0.60
C TYR A 46 7.03 20.78 -0.44
N SER A 47 6.01 20.37 -1.20
CA SER A 47 6.18 19.44 -2.33
C SER A 47 6.57 20.14 -3.63
N GLY A 48 6.26 21.44 -3.76
CA GLY A 48 6.41 22.19 -5.02
C GLY A 48 5.29 21.92 -6.03
N GLU A 49 4.25 21.17 -5.64
CA GLU A 49 3.10 20.85 -6.48
C GLU A 49 2.03 21.94 -6.43
N GLU A 50 1.23 22.06 -7.51
CA GLU A 50 0.15 23.03 -7.59
C GLU A 50 -0.94 22.78 -6.55
N MET A 51 -1.45 23.85 -5.95
CA MET A 51 -2.47 23.79 -4.89
C MET A 51 -3.74 23.05 -5.35
N GLN A 52 -4.16 23.23 -6.61
CA GLN A 52 -5.30 22.51 -7.17
C GLN A 52 -5.06 21.00 -7.19
N LYS A 53 -3.92 20.56 -7.75
CA LYS A 53 -3.51 19.15 -7.81
C LYS A 53 -3.40 18.53 -6.43
N VAL A 54 -2.85 19.26 -5.46
CA VAL A 54 -2.80 18.80 -4.06
C VAL A 54 -4.21 18.67 -3.47
N GLY A 55 -5.09 19.65 -3.67
CA GLY A 55 -6.46 19.58 -3.18
C GLY A 55 -7.21 18.35 -3.70
N GLU A 56 -7.07 18.06 -4.99
CA GLU A 56 -7.69 16.91 -5.66
C GLU A 56 -7.15 15.55 -5.19
N LEU A 57 -5.87 15.45 -4.83
CA LEU A 57 -5.26 14.18 -4.43
C LEU A 57 -5.24 13.93 -2.92
N PHE A 58 -5.13 14.99 -2.12
CA PHE A 58 -4.90 14.93 -0.67
C PHE A 58 -6.15 15.28 0.15
N ALA A 59 -7.04 16.13 -0.38
CA ALA A 59 -8.19 16.65 0.36
C ALA A 59 -9.56 16.32 -0.26
N PHE A 60 -9.59 15.42 -1.24
CA PHE A 60 -10.82 15.08 -1.98
C PHE A 60 -11.76 14.13 -1.23
N GLU A 61 -11.24 13.29 -0.34
CA GLU A 61 -12.07 12.33 0.40
C GLU A 61 -13.13 13.02 1.28
N LYS A 62 -14.33 12.46 1.29
CA LYS A 62 -15.43 12.85 2.18
C LYS A 62 -15.63 11.76 3.24
N GLY A 63 -16.07 12.14 4.43
CA GLY A 63 -16.20 11.22 5.55
C GLY A 63 -14.94 11.18 6.42
N TYR A 64 -14.90 10.23 7.36
CA TYR A 64 -13.77 10.05 8.27
C TYR A 64 -12.58 9.48 7.53
N GLN A 65 -11.40 10.09 7.68
CA GLN A 65 -10.19 9.57 7.05
C GLN A 65 -9.60 8.42 7.85
N THR A 66 -9.31 7.33 7.15
CA THR A 66 -8.60 6.17 7.66
C THR A 66 -7.30 5.99 6.87
N PRO A 67 -6.31 5.26 7.41
CA PRO A 67 -5.28 4.68 6.57
C PRO A 67 -5.91 3.91 5.42
N LYS A 68 -5.30 4.01 4.23
CA LYS A 68 -5.66 3.19 3.07
C LYS A 68 -5.24 1.74 3.32
N THR A 69 -5.83 0.81 2.58
CA THR A 69 -5.49 -0.61 2.68
C THR A 69 -4.82 -1.07 1.40
N ASP A 70 -3.59 -1.55 1.53
CA ASP A 70 -2.81 -2.20 0.46
C ASP A 70 -2.73 -3.70 0.74
N VAL A 71 -2.89 -4.52 -0.29
CA VAL A 71 -2.86 -5.98 -0.18
C VAL A 71 -1.73 -6.52 -1.05
N ARG A 72 -0.97 -7.48 -0.52
CA ARG A 72 0.15 -8.15 -1.20
C ARG A 72 -0.06 -9.66 -1.21
N GLY A 73 -0.11 -10.25 -2.40
CA GLY A 73 -0.18 -11.69 -2.61
C GLY A 73 1.19 -12.34 -2.43
N VAL A 74 1.32 -13.23 -1.45
CA VAL A 74 2.58 -13.95 -1.15
C VAL A 74 2.50 -15.37 -1.70
N VAL A 75 3.07 -15.55 -2.89
CA VAL A 75 3.07 -16.84 -3.60
C VAL A 75 4.50 -17.40 -3.63
N PHE A 76 4.67 -18.64 -3.18
CA PHE A 76 5.92 -19.37 -3.27
C PHE A 76 5.80 -20.58 -4.19
N LYS A 77 6.84 -20.83 -4.99
CA LYS A 77 7.06 -22.06 -5.76
C LYS A 77 8.53 -22.45 -5.64
N GLU A 78 8.82 -23.71 -5.27
CA GLU A 78 10.20 -24.22 -5.15
C GLU A 78 11.12 -23.33 -4.28
N ARG A 79 10.59 -22.85 -3.14
CA ARG A 79 11.28 -21.92 -2.22
C ARG A 79 11.68 -20.57 -2.84
N LYS A 80 11.05 -20.18 -3.95
CA LYS A 80 11.19 -18.87 -4.56
C LYS A 80 9.87 -18.10 -4.48
N ILE A 81 9.94 -16.80 -4.27
CA ILE A 81 8.77 -15.92 -4.14
C ILE A 81 8.41 -15.31 -5.50
N LEU A 82 7.11 -15.26 -5.81
CA LEU A 82 6.59 -14.60 -7.00
C LEU A 82 6.76 -13.09 -6.87
N MET A 83 7.27 -12.47 -7.92
CA MET A 83 7.36 -11.02 -8.05
C MET A 83 6.98 -10.59 -9.46
N VAL A 84 6.50 -9.35 -9.57
CA VAL A 84 6.18 -8.68 -10.84
C VAL A 84 7.02 -7.42 -10.96
N LYS A 85 7.39 -7.04 -12.19
CA LYS A 85 8.16 -5.84 -12.47
C LYS A 85 7.23 -4.69 -12.85
N GLU A 86 7.20 -3.67 -12.05
CA GLU A 86 6.29 -2.52 -12.18
C GLU A 86 6.65 -1.66 -13.39
N ALA A 87 5.68 -1.27 -14.20
CA ALA A 87 5.90 -0.31 -15.28
C ALA A 87 6.27 1.09 -14.76
N ALA A 88 5.82 1.44 -13.54
CA ALA A 88 5.99 2.77 -12.96
C ALA A 88 7.45 3.12 -12.63
N ASP A 89 8.24 2.17 -12.11
CA ASP A 89 9.62 2.41 -11.68
C ASP A 89 10.63 1.38 -12.23
N GLY A 90 10.15 0.36 -12.96
CA GLY A 90 10.99 -0.70 -13.53
C GLY A 90 11.61 -1.63 -12.48
N LYS A 91 11.13 -1.61 -11.24
CA LYS A 91 11.59 -2.46 -10.12
C LYS A 91 10.53 -3.50 -9.77
N TRP A 92 10.84 -4.36 -8.81
CA TRP A 92 10.04 -5.56 -8.52
C TRP A 92 9.27 -5.48 -7.21
N SER A 93 8.05 -6.03 -7.23
CA SER A 93 7.18 -6.14 -6.07
C SER A 93 6.51 -7.50 -5.98
N LEU A 94 5.99 -7.82 -4.80
CA LEU A 94 4.92 -8.81 -4.70
C LEU A 94 3.67 -8.29 -5.43
N PRO A 95 2.96 -9.17 -6.15
CA PRO A 95 1.72 -8.79 -6.79
C PRO A 95 0.75 -8.18 -5.78
N GLY A 96 0.06 -7.11 -6.17
CA GLY A 96 -0.88 -6.44 -5.29
C GLY A 96 -0.94 -4.93 -5.41
N GLY A 97 -1.99 -4.37 -4.81
CA GLY A 97 -2.24 -2.94 -4.83
C GLY A 97 -3.26 -2.52 -3.79
N TRP A 98 -3.96 -1.42 -4.09
CA TRP A 98 -5.02 -0.90 -3.24
C TRP A 98 -6.19 -1.88 -3.15
N ALA A 99 -6.79 -2.00 -1.96
CA ALA A 99 -7.98 -2.81 -1.79
C ALA A 99 -9.21 -2.11 -2.39
N ASP A 100 -9.83 -2.75 -3.38
CA ASP A 100 -11.06 -2.27 -4.01
C ASP A 100 -12.27 -2.33 -3.07
N ILE A 101 -13.17 -1.35 -3.21
CA ILE A 101 -14.45 -1.35 -2.50
C ILE A 101 -15.27 -2.57 -2.95
N ASN A 102 -15.88 -3.26 -1.98
CA ASN A 102 -16.65 -4.50 -2.16
C ASN A 102 -15.82 -5.76 -2.44
N TYR A 103 -14.50 -5.69 -2.36
CA TYR A 103 -13.63 -6.87 -2.38
C TYR A 103 -13.07 -7.13 -0.98
N SER A 104 -13.16 -8.38 -0.52
CA SER A 104 -12.44 -8.80 0.68
C SER A 104 -10.92 -8.81 0.41
N PRO A 105 -10.07 -8.69 1.44
CA PRO A 105 -8.62 -8.74 1.25
C PRO A 105 -8.12 -10.01 0.53
N ARG A 106 -8.84 -11.11 0.71
CA ARG A 106 -8.60 -12.38 0.02
C ARG A 106 -8.87 -12.28 -1.48
N GLU A 107 -10.03 -11.75 -1.85
CA GLU A 107 -10.40 -11.55 -3.25
C GLU A 107 -9.47 -10.57 -3.95
N VAL A 108 -9.01 -9.51 -3.25
CA VAL A 108 -8.00 -8.59 -3.80
C VAL A 108 -6.69 -9.33 -4.07
N ALA A 109 -6.18 -10.13 -3.12
CA ALA A 109 -4.94 -10.88 -3.34
C ALA A 109 -5.04 -11.86 -4.52
N GLU A 110 -6.18 -12.53 -4.68
CA GLU A 110 -6.43 -13.45 -5.81
C GLU A 110 -6.54 -12.70 -7.15
N LYS A 111 -7.30 -11.60 -7.18
CA LYS A 111 -7.46 -10.72 -8.34
C LYS A 111 -6.12 -10.19 -8.82
N GLU A 112 -5.35 -9.56 -7.94
CA GLU A 112 -4.09 -8.92 -8.30
C GLU A 112 -3.05 -9.93 -8.79
N VAL A 113 -2.94 -11.11 -8.15
CA VAL A 113 -2.04 -12.17 -8.64
C VAL A 113 -2.43 -12.66 -10.04
N TRP A 114 -3.73 -12.75 -10.32
CA TRP A 114 -4.20 -13.13 -11.65
C TRP A 114 -3.95 -12.04 -12.69
N GLU A 115 -4.29 -10.79 -12.39
CA GLU A 115 -4.14 -9.66 -13.32
C GLU A 115 -2.67 -9.35 -13.64
N GLU A 116 -1.81 -9.39 -12.62
CA GLU A 116 -0.41 -8.95 -12.73
C GLU A 116 0.57 -10.06 -13.13
N ALA A 117 0.25 -11.32 -12.78
CA ALA A 117 1.15 -12.46 -12.98
C ALA A 117 0.52 -13.64 -13.77
N GLY A 118 -0.77 -13.60 -14.10
CA GLY A 118 -1.46 -14.63 -14.88
C GLY A 118 -1.74 -15.94 -14.13
N LEU A 119 -1.44 -15.99 -12.83
CA LEU A 119 -1.62 -17.20 -12.02
C LEU A 119 -2.98 -17.19 -11.31
N GLU A 120 -3.65 -18.34 -11.34
CA GLU A 120 -4.83 -18.56 -10.50
C GLU A 120 -4.37 -19.09 -9.15
N VAL A 121 -4.73 -18.37 -8.09
CA VAL A 121 -4.34 -18.72 -6.73
C VAL A 121 -5.55 -18.80 -5.81
N LYS A 122 -5.40 -19.58 -4.74
CA LYS A 122 -6.31 -19.57 -3.60
C LYS A 122 -5.64 -18.86 -2.44
N SER A 123 -6.24 -17.76 -1.98
CA SER A 123 -5.78 -17.03 -0.81
C SER A 123 -6.05 -17.81 0.48
N GLY A 124 -5.10 -17.72 1.41
CA GLY A 124 -5.10 -18.51 2.64
C GLY A 124 -4.86 -17.66 3.88
N ARG A 125 -3.68 -17.87 4.49
CA ARG A 125 -3.30 -17.31 5.78
C ARG A 125 -2.84 -15.85 5.64
N LEU A 126 -3.34 -14.97 6.51
CA LEU A 126 -2.75 -13.64 6.72
C LEU A 126 -1.40 -13.82 7.41
N LEU A 127 -0.33 -13.29 6.82
CA LEU A 127 1.02 -13.40 7.34
C LEU A 127 1.40 -12.17 8.17
N ALA A 128 1.09 -10.98 7.66
CA ALA A 128 1.41 -9.74 8.36
C ALA A 128 0.43 -8.61 8.03
N VAL A 129 0.30 -7.67 8.95
CA VAL A 129 -0.26 -6.32 8.73
C VAL A 129 0.82 -5.32 9.13
N PHE A 130 1.46 -4.71 8.14
CA PHE A 130 2.47 -3.69 8.38
C PHE A 130 1.89 -2.29 8.24
N ASP A 131 2.28 -1.39 9.14
CA ASP A 131 2.05 0.03 8.98
C ASP A 131 3.16 0.60 8.08
N LYS A 132 2.80 1.11 6.89
CA LYS A 132 3.78 1.67 5.94
C LYS A 132 4.69 2.73 6.59
N HIS A 133 4.24 3.46 7.60
CA HIS A 133 5.04 4.48 8.29
C HIS A 133 6.13 3.90 9.21
N LYS A 134 5.97 2.68 9.71
CA LYS A 134 6.91 2.01 10.64
C LYS A 134 8.03 1.25 9.95
N HIS A 135 8.00 1.15 8.62
CA HIS A 135 9.00 0.48 7.79
C HIS A 135 9.75 1.50 6.93
N PRO A 136 10.98 1.20 6.46
CA PRO A 136 11.81 2.15 5.72
C PRO A 136 11.34 2.33 4.26
N HIS A 137 10.05 2.60 4.06
CA HIS A 137 9.50 3.04 2.79
C HIS A 137 9.90 4.49 2.52
N PRO A 138 10.02 4.90 1.25
CA PRO A 138 10.20 6.30 0.90
C PRO A 138 8.95 7.14 1.28
N PRO A 139 9.08 8.47 1.33
CA PRO A 139 8.01 9.35 1.76
C PRO A 139 6.81 9.32 0.81
N ASP A 140 5.61 9.24 1.37
CA ASP A 140 4.35 9.12 0.62
C ASP A 140 3.31 10.07 1.22
N PRO A 141 2.41 10.69 0.44
CA PRO A 141 1.33 11.54 0.97
C PRO A 141 0.21 10.78 1.72
N TYR A 142 0.09 9.47 1.54
CA TYR A 142 -0.92 8.63 2.17
C TYR A 142 -0.35 7.84 3.35
N HIS A 143 -1.23 7.44 4.27
CA HIS A 143 -0.95 6.42 5.29
C HIS A 143 -1.59 5.13 4.80
N ALA A 144 -0.86 4.00 4.82
CA ALA A 144 -1.42 2.71 4.44
C ALA A 144 -1.10 1.60 5.45
N TYR A 145 -2.08 0.73 5.68
CA TYR A 145 -1.86 -0.60 6.25
C TYR A 145 -1.68 -1.61 5.12
N LYS A 146 -0.64 -2.44 5.20
CA LYS A 146 -0.22 -3.37 4.16
C LYS A 146 -0.45 -4.80 4.63
N LEU A 147 -1.40 -5.49 4.03
CA LEU A 147 -1.79 -6.86 4.36
C LEU A 147 -1.03 -7.83 3.46
N PHE A 148 -0.26 -8.74 4.04
CA PHE A 148 0.49 -9.77 3.31
C PHE A 148 -0.25 -11.10 3.44
N ILE A 149 -0.77 -11.63 2.34
CA ILE A 149 -1.65 -12.82 2.34
C ILE A 149 -0.99 -13.96 1.58
N ARG A 150 -0.76 -15.08 2.27
CA ARG A 150 -0.26 -16.31 1.66
C ARG A 150 -1.26 -16.85 0.65
N CYS A 151 -0.80 -17.14 -0.56
CA CYS A 151 -1.63 -17.71 -1.61
C CYS A 151 -0.99 -18.99 -2.19
N GLU A 152 -1.81 -19.96 -2.56
CA GLU A 152 -1.41 -21.23 -3.16
C GLU A 152 -1.81 -21.28 -4.63
N ILE A 153 -0.90 -21.70 -5.50
CA ILE A 153 -1.17 -21.82 -6.94
C ILE A 153 -2.13 -23.00 -7.17
N ILE A 154 -3.23 -22.74 -7.86
CA ILE A 154 -4.23 -23.75 -8.24
C ILE A 154 -4.37 -23.89 -9.76
N GLY A 155 -3.82 -22.96 -10.53
CA GLY A 155 -3.89 -22.94 -11.98
C GLY A 155 -3.20 -21.72 -12.60
N GLY A 156 -3.50 -21.47 -13.87
CA GLY A 156 -2.93 -20.36 -14.63
C GLY A 156 -1.49 -20.59 -15.11
N GLU A 157 -1.00 -19.62 -15.86
CA GLU A 157 0.36 -19.60 -16.44
C GLU A 157 0.96 -18.21 -16.28
N LEU A 158 2.28 -18.15 -16.10
CA LEU A 158 2.97 -16.87 -15.94
C LEU A 158 2.75 -15.99 -17.17
N LYS A 159 2.13 -14.84 -16.95
CA LYS A 159 1.83 -13.88 -17.99
C LYS A 159 1.90 -12.47 -17.42
N THR A 160 2.49 -11.56 -18.18
CA THR A 160 2.54 -10.14 -17.85
C THR A 160 1.25 -9.42 -18.24
N SER A 161 1.06 -8.21 -17.71
CA SER A 161 -0.04 -7.31 -18.05
C SER A 161 0.49 -6.03 -18.72
N ILE A 162 -0.35 -5.01 -18.87
CA ILE A 162 0.09 -3.67 -19.30
C ILE A 162 0.84 -2.96 -18.17
N GLU A 163 0.50 -3.27 -16.92
CA GLU A 163 1.04 -2.65 -15.71
C GLU A 163 2.30 -3.38 -15.21
N THR A 164 2.46 -4.66 -15.58
CA THR A 164 3.64 -5.45 -15.26
C THR A 164 4.49 -5.73 -16.50
N LEU A 165 5.76 -5.31 -16.46
CA LEU A 165 6.71 -5.47 -17.56
C LEU A 165 7.32 -6.88 -17.62
N ASP A 166 7.32 -7.58 -16.50
CA ASP A 166 7.94 -8.90 -16.34
C ASP A 166 7.37 -9.61 -15.11
N VAL A 167 7.50 -10.93 -15.05
CA VAL A 167 7.03 -11.76 -13.94
C VAL A 167 7.98 -12.93 -13.71
N GLY A 168 8.30 -13.21 -12.44
CA GLY A 168 9.28 -14.23 -12.12
C GLY A 168 9.25 -14.72 -10.67
N PHE A 169 9.94 -15.83 -10.43
CA PHE A 169 10.14 -16.40 -9.10
C PHE A 169 11.59 -16.21 -8.67
N PHE A 170 11.81 -15.60 -7.51
CA PHE A 170 13.14 -15.23 -7.01
C PHE A 170 13.47 -15.90 -5.68
N GLY A 171 14.72 -16.34 -5.53
CA GLY A 171 15.21 -16.93 -4.29
C GLY A 171 15.60 -15.87 -3.27
N LYS A 172 15.67 -16.25 -1.99
CA LYS A 172 16.05 -15.37 -0.87
C LYS A 172 17.38 -14.65 -1.10
N GLU A 173 18.35 -15.33 -1.69
CA GLU A 173 19.71 -14.83 -1.93
C GLU A 173 19.90 -14.17 -3.30
N ASP A 174 18.85 -14.16 -4.15
CA ASP A 174 18.90 -13.65 -5.53
C ASP A 174 17.65 -12.81 -5.81
N LEU A 175 17.39 -11.86 -4.90
CA LEU A 175 16.28 -10.93 -5.03
C LEU A 175 16.61 -9.85 -6.08
N PRO A 176 15.64 -9.49 -6.93
CA PRO A 176 15.82 -8.42 -7.91
C PRO A 176 15.77 -7.04 -7.23
N PRO A 177 16.09 -5.95 -7.95
CA PRO A 177 15.91 -4.60 -7.43
C PRO A 177 14.45 -4.34 -7.03
N LEU A 178 14.22 -4.03 -5.75
CA LEU A 178 12.88 -3.92 -5.18
C LEU A 178 12.27 -2.52 -5.36
N SER A 179 10.97 -2.48 -5.66
CA SER A 179 10.14 -1.27 -5.55
C SER A 179 9.88 -0.99 -4.06
N GLU A 180 10.75 -0.20 -3.44
CA GLU A 180 10.69 0.08 -1.99
C GLU A 180 9.42 0.81 -1.54
N GLU A 181 8.66 1.45 -2.43
CA GLU A 181 7.34 2.01 -2.10
C GLU A 181 6.30 0.93 -1.76
N ARG A 182 6.45 -0.25 -2.38
CA ARG A 182 5.48 -1.35 -2.34
C ARG A 182 5.89 -2.43 -1.34
N ASN A 183 7.18 -2.71 -1.23
CA ASN A 183 7.74 -3.69 -0.32
C ASN A 183 9.21 -3.39 -0.03
N THR A 184 9.58 -3.43 1.25
CA THR A 184 10.99 -3.29 1.66
C THR A 184 11.70 -4.63 1.65
N HIS A 185 13.03 -4.61 1.59
CA HIS A 185 13.84 -5.82 1.68
C HIS A 185 13.55 -6.63 2.96
N SER A 186 13.41 -5.97 4.12
CA SER A 186 13.09 -6.62 5.39
C SER A 186 11.71 -7.31 5.39
N GLN A 187 10.71 -6.70 4.74
CA GLN A 187 9.39 -7.31 4.59
C GLN A 187 9.45 -8.56 3.72
N ILE A 188 10.21 -8.54 2.61
CA ILE A 188 10.39 -9.72 1.76
C ILE A 188 11.09 -10.85 2.53
N LEU A 189 12.17 -10.55 3.26
CA LEU A 189 12.84 -11.56 4.09
C LEU A 189 11.90 -12.14 5.14
N THR A 190 11.02 -11.32 5.73
CA THR A 190 9.99 -11.80 6.66
C THR A 190 9.05 -12.80 6.00
N MET A 191 8.71 -12.64 4.72
CA MET A 191 7.88 -13.63 3.99
C MET A 191 8.61 -14.96 3.81
N PHE A 192 9.94 -14.94 3.59
CA PHE A 192 10.75 -16.16 3.60
C PHE A 192 10.79 -16.81 4.98
N ASP A 193 10.83 -16.04 6.07
CA ASP A 193 10.76 -16.61 7.42
C ASP A 193 9.43 -17.33 7.67
N TYR A 194 8.31 -16.84 7.11
CA TYR A 194 7.02 -17.52 7.16
C TYR A 194 6.99 -18.79 6.32
N LEU A 195 7.74 -18.85 5.22
CA LEU A 195 7.92 -20.09 4.45
C LEU A 195 8.67 -21.14 5.28
N GLU A 196 9.67 -20.73 6.05
CA GLU A 196 10.50 -21.62 6.87
C GLU A 196 9.82 -22.00 8.19
N ASN A 197 8.95 -21.14 8.71
CA ASN A 197 8.21 -21.33 9.96
C ASN A 197 6.70 -21.14 9.75
N PRO A 198 5.99 -22.13 9.18
CA PRO A 198 4.58 -21.99 8.79
C PRO A 198 3.64 -21.66 9.95
N GLU A 199 4.02 -21.97 11.18
CA GLU A 199 3.24 -21.70 12.42
C GLU A 199 3.63 -20.38 13.11
N LYS A 200 4.61 -19.63 12.60
CA LYS A 200 5.01 -18.32 13.14
C LYS A 200 3.78 -17.42 13.27
N GLU A 201 3.63 -16.73 14.40
CA GLU A 201 2.48 -15.83 14.64
C GLU A 201 2.40 -14.71 13.59
N VAL A 202 1.19 -14.20 13.36
CA VAL A 202 0.96 -13.07 12.46
C VAL A 202 1.64 -11.84 13.02
N LEU A 203 2.45 -11.16 12.22
CA LEU A 203 3.08 -9.91 12.61
C LEU A 203 2.10 -8.75 12.43
N LEU A 204 1.93 -7.96 13.48
CA LEU A 204 1.06 -6.78 13.52
C LEU A 204 1.87 -5.62 14.10
N ASP A 205 1.90 -4.51 13.37
CA ASP A 205 2.60 -3.29 13.77
C ASP A 205 1.82 -2.43 14.76
#